data_AF-A0A9D7NG43-F1
#
_entry.id   AF-A0A9D7NG43-F1
#
_cell.length_a   1.000
_cell.length_b   1.000
_cell.length_c   1.000
_cell.angle_alpha   90.00
_cell.angle_beta   90.00
_cell.angle_gamma   90.00
#
_symmetry.space_group_name_H-M   'P 1'
#
loop_
_entity.id
_entity.type
_entity.pdbx_description
1 polymer ?
#
loop_
_entity_poly.entity_id
_entity_poly.type
_entity_poly.pdbx_seq_one_letter_code
_entity_poly.pdbx_strand_id
1 'polypeptide(L)'
;MVEDFDQDGKPDLACTAYFPDYSQNPLAGFVLLKNQGDLNFSALTFPQCNAANWLLMDKGDIDGDGDVDILLGACSINNTVPEPLRKDWNKKGIGVLLLRNQLK
;
A
#
# COMPACT_ATOMS: atom_id res chain seq x y z
N MET A 1 -4.36 5.36 -6.66
CA MET A 1 -4.10 6.79 -6.40
C MET A 1 -2.95 7.25 -7.28
N VAL A 2 -2.96 8.50 -7.72
CA VAL A 2 -1.93 9.09 -8.60
C VAL A 2 -1.24 10.23 -7.84
N GLU A 3 0.08 10.26 -7.79
CA GLU A 3 0.91 11.33 -7.20
C GLU A 3 2.35 11.23 -7.71
N ASP A 4 3.09 12.33 -7.75
CA ASP A 4 4.55 12.35 -7.96
C ASP A 4 5.29 12.13 -6.63
N PHE A 5 5.35 10.87 -6.16
CA PHE A 5 5.85 10.55 -4.81
C PHE A 5 7.37 10.75 -4.67
N ASP A 6 8.14 10.62 -5.76
CA ASP A 6 9.59 10.87 -5.74
C ASP A 6 10.01 12.25 -6.28
N GLN A 7 9.04 13.10 -6.61
CA GLN A 7 9.22 14.49 -7.05
C GLN A 7 10.09 14.60 -8.32
N ASP A 8 10.02 13.60 -9.21
CA ASP A 8 10.77 13.57 -10.47
C ASP A 8 10.02 14.24 -11.65
N GLY A 9 8.78 14.68 -11.41
CA GLY A 9 7.90 15.28 -12.40
C GLY A 9 7.03 14.28 -13.16
N LYS A 10 7.07 12.98 -12.83
CA LYS A 10 6.25 11.93 -13.44
C LYS A 10 5.31 11.34 -12.40
N PRO A 11 3.99 11.44 -12.62
CA PRO A 11 3.04 10.83 -11.68
C PRO A 11 3.18 9.30 -11.63
N ASP A 12 3.31 8.79 -10.40
CA ASP A 12 3.32 7.38 -10.01
C ASP A 12 1.89 6.87 -9.71
N LEU A 13 1.75 5.55 -9.54
CA LEU A 13 0.49 4.91 -9.15
C LEU A 13 0.64 4.09 -7.86
N ALA A 14 -0.06 4.50 -6.79
CA ALA A 14 -0.25 3.66 -5.61
C ALA A 14 -1.55 2.85 -5.73
N CYS A 15 -1.46 1.53 -5.61
CA CYS A 15 -2.57 0.61 -5.83
C CYS A 15 -2.71 -0.35 -4.64
N THR A 16 -3.94 -0.67 -4.27
CA THR A 16 -4.25 -1.77 -3.35
C THR A 16 -4.97 -2.90 -4.09
N ALA A 17 -4.77 -4.12 -3.63
CA ALA A 17 -5.57 -5.27 -4.05
C ALA A 17 -6.30 -5.82 -2.82
N TYR A 18 -7.63 -5.73 -2.84
CA TYR A 18 -8.46 -6.23 -1.75
C TYR A 18 -8.61 -7.76 -1.75
N PHE A 19 -8.39 -8.38 -2.92
CA PHE A 19 -8.38 -9.82 -3.13
C PHE A 19 -7.06 -10.26 -3.80
N PRO A 20 -5.90 -10.11 -3.12
CA PRO A 20 -4.63 -10.52 -3.70
C PRO A 20 -4.53 -12.05 -3.74
N ASP A 21 -3.69 -12.57 -4.64
CA ASP A 21 -3.34 -13.99 -4.64
C ASP A 21 -2.33 -14.27 -3.51
N TYR A 22 -2.85 -14.64 -2.35
CA TYR A 22 -2.04 -14.98 -1.17
C TYR A 22 -1.15 -16.22 -1.38
N SER A 23 -1.40 -17.04 -2.42
CA SER A 23 -0.64 -18.26 -2.67
C SER A 23 0.64 -18.00 -3.48
N GLN A 24 0.54 -17.18 -4.53
CA GLN A 24 1.67 -16.87 -5.41
C GLN A 24 2.36 -15.55 -5.03
N ASN A 25 1.59 -14.55 -4.58
CA ASN A 25 2.08 -13.19 -4.33
C ASN A 25 1.55 -12.65 -3.00
N PRO A 26 2.02 -13.20 -1.86
CA PRO A 26 1.50 -12.83 -0.54
C PRO A 26 1.73 -11.36 -0.15
N LEU A 27 2.58 -10.63 -0.87
CA LEU A 27 2.85 -9.19 -0.67
C LEU A 27 2.19 -8.28 -1.73
N ALA A 28 1.14 -8.77 -2.39
CA ALA A 28 0.41 -8.02 -3.42
C ALA A 28 -0.76 -7.16 -2.89
N GLY A 29 -0.92 -7.01 -1.56
CA GLY A 29 -2.00 -6.19 -0.98
C GLY A 29 -1.88 -4.69 -1.29
N PHE A 30 -0.67 -4.24 -1.59
CA PHE A 30 -0.30 -2.88 -2.00
C PHE A 30 0.88 -2.95 -2.97
N VAL A 31 0.89 -2.05 -3.95
CA VAL A 31 2.02 -1.81 -4.85
C VAL A 31 2.09 -0.32 -5.17
N LEU A 32 3.31 0.22 -5.15
CA LEU A 32 3.65 1.51 -5.75
C LEU A 32 4.31 1.24 -7.10
N LEU A 33 3.68 1.69 -8.18
CA LEU A 33 4.21 1.63 -9.53
C LEU A 33 4.88 2.97 -9.84
N LYS A 34 6.21 2.97 -9.77
CA LYS A 34 7.03 4.14 -10.08
C LYS A 34 7.15 4.36 -11.57
N ASN A 35 6.70 5.50 -12.07
CA ASN A 35 6.66 5.82 -13.47
C ASN A 35 8.05 6.18 -14.00
N GLN A 36 8.58 5.35 -14.89
CA GLN A 36 9.88 5.58 -15.51
C GLN A 36 9.77 6.43 -16.80
N GLY A 37 8.56 6.71 -17.27
CA GLY A 37 8.27 7.33 -18.57
C GLY A 37 7.80 6.30 -19.60
N ASP A 38 7.16 6.76 -20.68
CA ASP A 38 6.73 5.93 -21.82
C ASP A 38 5.89 4.70 -21.41
N LEU A 39 5.03 4.85 -20.39
CA LEU A 39 4.21 3.78 -19.80
C LEU A 39 5.03 2.61 -19.23
N ASN A 40 6.30 2.82 -18.90
CA ASN A 40 7.12 1.85 -18.17
C ASN A 40 7.07 2.13 -16.66
N PHE A 41 6.92 1.07 -15.88
CA PHE A 41 6.80 1.16 -14.42
C PHE A 41 7.72 0.16 -13.73
N SER A 42 8.33 0.58 -12.62
CA SER A 42 8.93 -0.34 -11.66
C SER A 42 7.99 -0.52 -10.47
N ALA A 43 7.87 -1.74 -9.97
CA ALA A 43 6.94 -2.06 -8.87
C ALA A 43 7.68 -2.14 -7.54
N LEU A 44 7.17 -1.44 -6.53
CA LEU A 44 7.64 -1.47 -5.16
C LEU A 44 6.53 -1.92 -4.21
N THR A 45 6.92 -2.64 -3.17
CA THR A 45 6.06 -3.03 -2.05
C THR A 45 6.91 -3.00 -0.77
N PHE A 46 6.32 -3.37 0.37
CA PHE A 46 7.01 -3.38 1.65
C PHE A 46 6.73 -4.69 2.42
N PRO A 47 7.61 -5.12 3.35
CA PRO A 47 7.48 -6.41 4.03
C PRO A 47 6.15 -6.60 4.79
N GLN A 48 5.59 -5.51 5.34
CA GLN A 48 4.35 -5.50 6.10
C GLN A 48 3.11 -5.30 5.22
N CYS A 49 3.25 -5.41 3.89
CA CYS A 49 2.16 -5.19 2.94
C CYS A 49 0.94 -6.11 3.18
N ASN A 50 1.13 -7.25 3.82
CA ASN A 50 0.05 -8.15 4.20
C ASN A 50 -0.33 -8.06 5.69
N ALA A 51 -0.02 -6.95 6.37
CA ALA A 51 -0.35 -6.79 7.79
C ALA A 51 -1.87 -6.61 8.05
N ALA A 52 -2.64 -6.26 7.02
CA ALA A 52 -4.10 -6.31 7.00
C ALA A 52 -4.61 -6.37 5.55
N ASN A 53 -5.93 -6.33 5.35
CA ASN A 53 -6.54 -6.19 4.03
C ASN A 53 -6.85 -4.71 3.73
N TRP A 54 -6.02 -4.07 2.92
CA TRP A 54 -6.16 -2.64 2.60
C TRP A 54 -7.27 -2.41 1.59
N LEU A 55 -8.29 -1.66 1.98
CA LEU A 55 -9.42 -1.29 1.10
C LEU A 55 -9.44 0.20 0.82
N LEU A 56 -9.06 1.01 1.80
CA LEU A 56 -9.08 2.46 1.72
C LEU A 56 -7.65 2.99 1.59
N MET A 57 -7.52 4.11 0.89
CA MET A 57 -6.25 4.81 0.72
C MET A 57 -6.53 6.30 0.66
N ASP A 58 -5.76 7.09 1.40
CA ASP A 58 -5.68 8.54 1.27
C ASP A 58 -4.20 8.99 1.26
N LYS A 59 -3.92 10.24 0.89
CA LYS A 59 -2.57 10.80 0.88
C LYS A 59 -2.53 12.24 1.38
N GLY A 60 -1.36 12.64 1.86
CA GLY A 60 -1.06 14.01 2.25
C GLY A 60 0.31 14.10 2.88
N ASP A 61 0.82 15.32 3.02
CA ASP A 61 1.99 15.63 3.84
C ASP A 61 1.57 15.55 5.32
N ILE A 62 1.64 14.36 5.91
CA ILE A 62 1.05 14.08 7.24
C ILE A 62 1.99 14.54 8.35
N ASP A 63 3.29 14.58 8.10
CA ASP A 63 4.27 15.03 9.07
C ASP A 63 4.85 16.43 8.84
N GLY A 64 4.52 17.06 7.72
CA GLY A 64 4.85 18.45 7.42
C GLY A 64 6.26 18.66 6.87
N ASP A 65 6.91 17.62 6.32
CA ASP A 65 8.25 17.74 5.72
C ASP A 65 8.22 18.15 4.23
N GLY A 66 7.03 18.18 3.64
CA GLY A 66 6.81 18.63 2.27
C GLY A 66 7.02 17.54 1.21
N ASP A 67 7.07 16.28 1.59
CA ASP A 67 6.77 15.15 0.72
C ASP A 67 5.37 14.56 1.03
N VAL A 68 4.88 13.68 0.16
CA VAL A 68 3.51 13.14 0.28
C VAL A 68 3.57 11.73 0.84
N ASP A 69 2.89 11.52 1.96
CA ASP A 69 2.68 10.22 2.60
C ASP A 69 1.42 9.52 2.09
N ILE A 70 1.31 8.22 2.38
CA ILE A 70 0.13 7.41 2.07
C ILE A 70 -0.45 6.81 3.35
N LEU A 71 -1.76 6.98 3.58
CA LEU A 71 -2.51 6.33 4.64
C LEU A 71 -3.35 5.18 4.06
N LEU A 72 -3.14 3.97 4.57
CA LEU A 72 -3.93 2.79 4.23
C LEU A 72 -4.95 2.47 5.32
N GLY A 73 -6.18 2.16 4.93
CA GLY A 73 -7.25 1.72 5.83
C GLY A 73 -7.63 0.27 5.60
N ALA A 74 -7.65 -0.51 6.68
CA ALA A 74 -7.95 -1.93 6.65
C ALA A 74 -9.47 -2.21 6.66
N CYS A 75 -9.89 -3.24 5.93
CA CYS A 75 -11.25 -3.78 5.99
C CYS A 75 -11.23 -5.31 5.94
N SER A 76 -11.49 -5.98 7.05
CA SER A 76 -11.37 -7.44 7.18
C SER A 76 -12.69 -8.20 7.00
N ILE A 77 -13.46 -7.85 5.97
CA ILE A 77 -14.69 -8.58 5.57
C ILE A 77 -14.44 -9.63 4.48
N ASN A 78 -13.20 -9.76 3.99
CA ASN A 78 -12.82 -10.70 2.94
C ASN A 78 -12.72 -12.14 3.48
N ASN A 79 -13.51 -13.05 2.91
CA ASN A 79 -13.53 -14.47 3.27
C ASN A 79 -12.53 -15.35 2.48
N THR A 80 -11.78 -14.79 1.53
CA THR A 80 -10.75 -15.51 0.74
C THR A 80 -9.37 -15.52 1.41
N VAL A 81 -9.23 -14.83 2.55
CA VAL A 81 -7.98 -14.74 3.30
C VAL A 81 -7.67 -16.08 3.99
N PRO A 82 -6.46 -16.63 3.84
CA PRO A 82 -6.07 -17.86 4.54
C PRO A 82 -6.26 -17.75 6.06
N GLU A 83 -6.78 -18.81 6.69
CA GLU A 83 -7.13 -18.79 8.11
C GLU A 83 -5.99 -18.36 9.05
N PRO A 84 -4.72 -18.81 8.88
CA PRO A 84 -3.63 -18.36 9.74
C PRO A 84 -3.39 -16.85 9.65
N LEU A 85 -3.47 -16.28 8.45
CA LEU A 85 -3.27 -14.85 8.22
C LEU A 85 -4.42 -14.04 8.82
N ARG A 86 -5.67 -14.50 8.63
CA ARG A 86 -6.85 -13.87 9.23
C ARG A 86 -6.79 -13.88 10.76
N LYS A 87 -6.31 -14.97 11.38
CA LYS A 87 -6.10 -15.05 12.84
C LYS A 87 -5.04 -14.05 13.31
N ASP A 88 -3.93 -13.94 12.58
CA ASP A 88 -2.87 -12.97 12.87
C ASP A 88 -3.40 -11.52 12.79
N TRP A 89 -4.17 -11.18 11.76
CA TRP A 89 -4.79 -9.86 11.63
C TRP A 89 -5.75 -9.54 12.77
N ASN A 90 -6.62 -10.48 13.13
CA ASN A 90 -7.56 -10.30 14.25
C ASN A 90 -6.84 -10.11 15.59
N LYS A 91 -5.69 -10.77 15.77
CA LYS A 91 -4.85 -10.60 16.96
C LYS A 91 -4.14 -9.25 16.99
N LYS A 92 -3.61 -8.80 15.85
CA LYS A 92 -2.87 -7.53 15.73
C LYS A 92 -3.79 -6.31 15.77
N GLY A 93 -4.99 -6.41 15.20
CA GLY A 93 -5.99 -5.33 15.22
C GLY A 93 -5.57 -4.07 14.45
N ILE A 94 -4.76 -4.22 13.39
CA ILE A 94 -4.29 -3.07 12.59
C ILE A 94 -5.46 -2.52 11.77
N GLY A 95 -5.94 -1.33 12.13
CA GLY A 95 -6.99 -0.62 11.39
C GLY A 95 -6.47 0.35 10.32
N VAL A 96 -5.29 0.91 10.55
CA VAL A 96 -4.63 1.89 9.67
C VAL A 96 -3.13 1.67 9.64
N LEU A 97 -2.50 1.99 8.50
CA LEU A 97 -1.06 1.99 8.32
C LEU A 97 -0.63 3.26 7.58
N LEU A 98 0.30 4.00 8.16
CA LEU A 98 0.95 5.14 7.50
C LEU A 98 2.22 4.67 6.80
N LEU A 99 2.31 4.90 5.50
CA LEU A 99 3.53 4.79 4.73
C LEU A 99 4.12 6.20 4.63
N ARG A 100 5.09 6.46 5.51
CA ARG A 100 5.83 7.71 5.51
C ARG A 100 6.81 7.74 4.33
N ASN A 101 6.76 8.79 3.53
CA ASN A 101 7.78 9.06 2.55
C ASN A 101 9.00 9.72 3.25
N GLN A 102 10.20 9.43 2.74
CA GLN A 102 11.45 9.87 3.38
C GLN A 102 12.33 10.57 2.35
N LEU A 103 11.70 11.23 1.39
CA LEU A 103 12.39 11.98 0.37
C LEU A 103 13.00 13.26 0.96
N LYS A 104 12.37 13.82 2.00
CA LYS A 104 12.82 15.05 2.68
C LYS A 104 13.23 14.85 4.13
#